data_AF-A0A0F9FGH2-F1
#
_entry.id   AF-A0A0F9FGH2-F1
#
_cell.length_a   1.000
_cell.length_b   1.000
_cell.length_c   1.000
_cell.angle_alpha   90.00
_cell.angle_beta   90.00
_cell.angle_gamma   90.00
#
_symmetry.space_group_name_H-M   'P 1'
#
loop_
_entity.id
_entity.type
_entity.pdbx_description
1 polymer ?
#
loop_
_entity_poly.entity_id
_entity_poly.type
_entity_poly.pdbx_seq_one_letter_code
_entity_poly.pdbx_strand_id
1 'polypeptide(L)'
;MDASLWEETKLKGENALKNLINEGLKNTSVTVLLIGRETANRKWVLYEIKQSHNRGNGLLGIYIHGIKDQYGNTDFKGPNPFKELYIDKGWYKKYLSELYPTYYWKVSMGYHYLGQWIEEAAQRAGR
;
A
#
# COMPACT_ATOMS: atom_id res chain seq x y z
N MET A 1 -3.68 10.47 -3.01
CA MET A 1 -5.12 10.52 -3.34
C MET A 1 -5.83 11.21 -2.20
N ASP A 2 -6.62 12.24 -2.51
CA ASP A 2 -7.36 12.99 -1.49
C ASP A 2 -8.52 12.15 -0.94
N ALA A 3 -8.75 12.23 0.38
CA ALA A 3 -9.85 11.55 1.05
C ALA A 3 -11.22 12.03 0.55
N SER A 4 -11.33 13.33 0.20
CA SER A 4 -12.58 13.90 -0.31
C SER A 4 -12.96 13.31 -1.68
N LEU A 5 -11.98 13.21 -2.59
CA LEU A 5 -12.13 12.62 -3.92
C LEU A 5 -12.53 11.13 -3.85
N TRP A 6 -12.00 10.42 -2.85
CA TRP A 6 -12.33 9.01 -2.62
C TRP A 6 -13.80 8.82 -2.22
N GLU A 7 -14.28 9.60 -1.24
CA GLU A 7 -15.68 9.51 -0.79
C GLU A 7 -16.66 9.92 -1.89
N GLU A 8 -16.36 10.97 -2.66
CA GLU A 8 -17.18 11.36 -3.80
C GLU A 8 -17.24 10.26 -4.86
N THR A 9 -16.11 9.62 -5.15
CA THR A 9 -16.03 8.58 -6.19
C THR A 9 -16.76 7.30 -5.78
N LYS A 10 -16.83 6.97 -4.49
CA LYS A 10 -17.65 5.83 -4.00
C LYS A 10 -19.12 5.97 -4.42
N LEU A 11 -19.66 7.18 -4.41
CA LEU A 11 -21.05 7.45 -4.82
C LEU A 11 -21.28 7.19 -6.31
N LYS A 12 -20.22 7.23 -7.12
CA LYS A 12 -20.25 6.99 -8.57
C LYS A 12 -20.11 5.50 -8.94
N GLY A 13 -19.99 4.61 -7.96
CA GLY A 13 -20.00 3.15 -8.12
C GLY A 13 -18.61 2.50 -8.31
N GLU A 14 -18.59 1.17 -8.37
CA GLU A 14 -17.35 0.38 -8.34
C GLU A 14 -16.40 0.65 -9.51
N ASN A 15 -16.93 0.87 -10.72
CA ASN A 15 -16.10 1.12 -11.90
C ASN A 15 -15.40 2.48 -11.82
N ALA A 16 -16.07 3.50 -11.27
CA ALA A 16 -15.46 4.80 -11.05
C ALA A 16 -14.28 4.70 -10.08
N LEU A 17 -14.41 3.88 -9.04
CA LEU A 17 -13.36 3.69 -8.04
C LEU A 17 -12.17 2.89 -8.58
N LYS A 18 -12.41 1.84 -9.38
CA LYS A 18 -11.34 1.14 -10.12
C LYS A 18 -10.58 2.10 -11.02
N ASN A 19 -11.30 2.93 -11.78
CA ASN A 19 -10.69 3.89 -12.70
C ASN A 19 -9.87 4.92 -11.92
N LEU A 20 -10.40 5.47 -10.83
CA LEU A 20 -9.66 6.41 -9.98
C LEU A 20 -8.33 5.81 -9.50
N ILE A 21 -8.34 4.56 -9.03
CA ILE A 21 -7.13 3.86 -8.59
C ILE A 21 -6.18 3.66 -9.78
N ASN A 22 -6.69 3.16 -10.91
CA ASN A 22 -5.86 2.89 -12.09
C ASN A 22 -5.21 4.16 -12.65
N GLU A 23 -5.92 5.30 -12.64
CA GLU A 23 -5.39 6.60 -13.01
C GLU A 23 -4.33 7.08 -12.02
N GLY A 24 -4.58 6.92 -10.71
CA GLY A 24 -3.60 7.26 -9.67
C GLY A 24 -2.29 6.46 -9.75
N LEU A 25 -2.33 5.28 -10.36
CA LEU A 25 -1.16 4.43 -10.61
C LEU A 25 -0.45 4.74 -11.95
N LYS A 26 -0.99 5.63 -12.79
CA LYS A 26 -0.31 6.03 -14.02
C LYS A 26 0.88 6.92 -13.71
N ASN A 27 1.97 6.70 -14.45
CA ASN A 27 3.23 7.44 -14.33
C ASN A 27 3.86 7.38 -12.93
N THR A 28 3.49 6.38 -12.12
CA THR A 28 4.17 6.07 -10.86
C THR A 28 5.07 4.85 -11.03
N SER A 29 6.22 4.88 -10.36
CA SER A 29 7.17 3.76 -10.30
C SER A 29 7.04 2.95 -9.01
N VAL A 30 6.58 3.57 -7.92
CA VAL A 30 6.47 2.97 -6.59
C VAL A 30 5.11 3.29 -5.97
N THR A 31 4.52 2.30 -5.30
CA THR A 31 3.33 2.43 -4.47
C THR A 31 3.71 2.19 -3.01
N VAL A 32 3.45 3.18 -2.15
CA VAL A 32 3.68 3.10 -0.70
C VAL A 32 2.36 2.90 0.01
N LEU A 33 2.18 1.74 0.65
CA LEU A 33 0.97 1.40 1.37
C LEU A 33 1.05 1.82 2.84
N LEU A 34 0.16 2.70 3.28
CA LEU A 34 0.05 3.08 4.69
C LEU A 34 -0.86 2.10 5.46
N ILE A 35 -0.27 1.33 6.36
CA ILE A 35 -0.92 0.22 7.06
C ILE A 35 -1.34 0.66 8.47
N GLY A 36 -2.63 0.91 8.62
CA GLY A 36 -3.32 1.09 9.90
C GLY A 36 -4.08 -0.18 10.32
N ARG A 37 -4.87 -0.07 11.39
CA ARG A 37 -5.61 -1.19 11.98
C ARG A 37 -6.50 -1.94 10.99
N GLU A 38 -7.21 -1.21 10.14
CA GLU A 38 -8.23 -1.77 9.24
C GLU A 38 -7.78 -1.91 7.78
N THR A 39 -6.57 -1.46 7.43
CA THR A 39 -6.11 -1.33 6.04
C THR A 39 -6.23 -2.64 5.26
N ALA A 40 -5.90 -3.78 5.87
CA ALA A 40 -5.92 -5.09 5.22
C ALA A 40 -7.33 -5.55 4.82
N ASN A 41 -8.38 -5.06 5.48
CA ASN A 41 -9.76 -5.48 5.24
C ASN A 41 -10.44 -4.65 4.15
N ARG A 42 -9.79 -3.61 3.63
CA ARG A 42 -10.37 -2.70 2.64
C ARG A 42 -10.23 -3.28 1.23
N LYS A 43 -11.35 -3.68 0.62
CA LYS A 43 -11.42 -4.22 -0.76
C LYS A 43 -10.56 -3.45 -1.75
N TRP A 44 -10.63 -2.12 -1.72
CA TRP A 44 -9.94 -1.27 -2.68
C TRP A 44 -8.44 -1.11 -2.41
N VAL A 45 -8.00 -1.29 -1.16
CA VAL A 45 -6.57 -1.40 -0.85
C VAL A 45 -6.00 -2.68 -1.49
N LEU A 46 -6.69 -3.81 -1.32
CA LEU A 46 -6.28 -5.07 -1.96
C LEU A 46 -6.27 -4.96 -3.49
N TYR A 47 -7.21 -4.21 -4.07
CA TYR A 47 -7.22 -3.92 -5.50
C TYR A 47 -6.01 -3.10 -5.93
N GLU A 48 -5.71 -1.99 -5.23
CA GLU A 48 -4.55 -1.13 -5.53
C GLU A 48 -3.22 -1.88 -5.46
N ILE A 49 -3.04 -2.76 -4.46
CA ILE A 49 -1.84 -3.59 -4.34
C ILE A 49 -1.71 -4.53 -5.55
N LYS A 50 -2.79 -5.22 -5.92
CA LYS A 50 -2.80 -6.11 -7.09
C LYS A 50 -2.47 -5.36 -8.39
N GLN A 51 -3.06 -4.18 -8.60
CA GLN A 51 -2.80 -3.39 -9.80
C GLN A 51 -1.36 -2.86 -9.82
N SER A 52 -0.84 -2.39 -8.68
CA SER A 52 0.55 -1.94 -8.57
C SER A 52 1.53 -3.07 -8.89
N HIS A 53 1.29 -4.27 -8.35
CA HIS A 53 2.08 -5.46 -8.65
C HIS A 53 2.04 -5.80 -10.15
N ASN A 54 0.85 -5.87 -10.74
CA ASN A 54 0.66 -6.22 -12.16
C ASN A 54 1.30 -5.21 -13.12
N ARG A 55 1.40 -3.94 -12.72
CA ARG A 55 2.04 -2.87 -13.50
C ARG A 55 3.57 -2.85 -13.35
N GLY A 56 4.13 -3.71 -12.52
CA GLY A 56 5.57 -3.72 -12.22
C GLY A 56 6.01 -2.48 -11.44
N ASN A 57 5.16 -1.95 -10.57
CA ASN A 57 5.58 -0.92 -9.63
C ASN A 57 6.37 -1.57 -8.48
N GLY A 58 7.35 -0.83 -7.96
CA GLY A 58 7.88 -1.08 -6.63
C GLY A 58 6.76 -0.97 -5.60
N LEU A 59 6.77 -1.84 -4.59
CA LEU A 59 5.78 -1.84 -3.53
C LEU A 59 6.48 -1.93 -2.18
N LEU A 60 6.01 -1.12 -1.23
CA LEU A 60 6.41 -1.23 0.17
C LEU A 60 5.25 -0.83 1.09
N GLY A 61 5.26 -1.38 2.29
CA GLY A 61 4.27 -1.06 3.33
C GLY A 61 4.89 -0.28 4.48
N ILE A 62 4.15 0.65 5.05
CA ILE A 62 4.56 1.41 6.23
C ILE A 62 3.44 1.35 7.27
N TYR A 63 3.73 0.74 8.41
CA TYR A 63 2.84 0.77 9.56
C TYR A 63 2.82 2.17 10.18
N ILE A 64 1.61 2.75 10.26
CA ILE A 64 1.38 4.12 10.77
C ILE A 64 0.63 4.16 12.11
N HIS A 65 0.28 3.02 12.70
CA HIS A 65 -0.49 2.94 13.94
C HIS A 65 0.15 3.71 15.13
N GLY A 66 1.47 3.87 15.14
CA GLY A 66 2.18 4.63 16.17
C GLY A 66 2.26 6.16 15.94
N ILE A 67 1.65 6.66 14.86
CA ILE A 67 1.52 8.11 14.59
C ILE A 67 0.33 8.63 15.40
N LYS A 68 0.52 9.76 16.08
CA LYS A 68 -0.54 10.42 16.82
C LYS A 68 -1.52 11.09 15.86
N ASP A 69 -2.81 10.93 16.11
CA ASP A 69 -3.86 11.72 15.46
C ASP A 69 -3.86 13.17 15.99
N GLN A 70 -4.80 13.98 15.48
CA GLN A 70 -4.95 15.39 15.89
C GLN A 70 -5.31 15.58 17.36
N TYR A 71 -5.74 14.52 18.05
CA TYR A 71 -6.07 14.52 19.48
C TYR A 71 -4.94 13.92 20.33
N GLY A 72 -3.82 13.53 19.72
CA GLY A 72 -2.66 12.97 20.41
C GLY A 72 -2.72 11.46 20.64
N ASN A 73 -3.73 10.76 20.12
CA ASN A 73 -3.94 9.32 20.31
C ASN A 73 -3.27 8.50 19.21
N THR A 74 -2.84 7.28 19.54
CA THR A 74 -2.33 6.29 18.58
C THR A 74 -3.31 5.13 18.42
N ASP A 75 -3.22 4.40 17.32
CA ASP A 75 -4.06 3.23 17.07
C ASP A 75 -3.27 1.92 17.21
N PHE A 76 -3.96 0.79 17.12
CA PHE A 76 -3.37 -0.55 17.13
C PHE A 76 -2.82 -0.93 15.75
N LYS A 77 -1.77 -1.75 15.76
CA LYS A 77 -1.20 -2.33 14.54
C LYS A 77 -2.22 -3.27 13.87
N GLY A 78 -2.50 -3.04 12.59
CA GLY A 78 -3.32 -3.93 11.77
C GLY A 78 -2.55 -5.11 11.14
N PRO A 79 -3.25 -6.01 10.43
CA PRO A 79 -2.62 -7.08 9.66
C PRO A 79 -1.76 -6.52 8.53
N ASN A 80 -0.78 -7.30 8.05
CA ASN A 80 -0.04 -6.95 6.83
C ASN A 80 -0.86 -7.35 5.60
N PRO A 81 -1.33 -6.41 4.76
CA PRO A 81 -2.11 -6.73 3.56
C PRO A 81 -1.37 -7.62 2.56
N PHE A 82 -0.04 -7.59 2.53
CA PHE A 82 0.76 -8.42 1.63
C PHE A 82 0.76 -9.91 2.01
N LYS A 83 0.37 -10.26 3.25
CA LYS A 83 0.22 -11.67 3.67
C LYS A 83 -1.06 -12.32 3.14
N GLU A 84 -2.04 -11.51 2.74
CA GLU A 84 -3.33 -11.98 2.21
C GLU A 84 -3.28 -12.22 0.68
N LEU A 85 -2.24 -11.72 0.02
CA LEU A 85 -2.12 -11.72 -1.43
C LEU A 85 -0.95 -12.59 -1.88
N TYR A 86 -1.15 -13.36 -2.94
CA TYR A 86 -0.15 -14.24 -3.51
C TYR A 86 -0.23 -14.30 -5.04
N ILE A 87 0.89 -14.67 -5.64
CA ILE A 87 0.99 -15.08 -7.03
C ILE A 87 0.93 -16.60 -7.06
N ASP A 88 -0.01 -17.13 -7.84
CA ASP A 88 -0.07 -18.56 -8.10
C ASP A 88 1.03 -18.96 -9.09
N LYS A 89 1.89 -19.89 -8.69
CA LYS A 89 2.97 -20.46 -9.52
C LYS A 89 2.71 -21.93 -9.88
N GLY A 90 1.46 -22.38 -9.75
CA GLY A 90 1.02 -23.75 -10.02
C GLY A 90 1.30 -24.70 -8.86
N TRP A 91 2.58 -24.96 -8.56
CA TRP A 91 2.99 -25.90 -7.51
C TRP A 91 3.19 -25.26 -6.13
N TYR A 92 3.23 -23.93 -6.06
CA TYR A 92 3.26 -23.18 -4.81
C TYR A 92 2.66 -21.79 -4.98
N LYS A 93 2.39 -21.14 -3.86
CA LYS A 93 1.98 -19.74 -3.77
C LYS A 93 3.17 -18.92 -3.33
N LYS A 94 3.49 -17.86 -4.07
CA LYS A 94 4.46 -16.85 -3.62
C LYS A 94 3.70 -15.65 -3.08
N TYR A 95 3.75 -15.45 -1.76
CA TYR A 95 3.05 -14.35 -1.11
C TYR A 95 3.73 -13.02 -1.41
N LEU A 96 2.93 -11.96 -1.52
CA LEU A 96 3.48 -10.62 -1.72
C LEU A 96 4.32 -10.16 -0.53
N SER A 97 4.08 -10.70 0.68
CA SER A 97 4.93 -10.41 1.85
C SER A 97 6.36 -10.96 1.73
N GLU A 98 6.60 -11.90 0.81
CA GLU A 98 7.95 -12.39 0.50
C GLU A 98 8.66 -11.50 -0.53
N LEU A 99 7.91 -10.65 -1.23
CA LEU A 99 8.41 -9.79 -2.30
C LEU A 99 8.61 -8.34 -1.84
N TYR A 100 7.75 -7.87 -0.95
CA TYR A 100 7.66 -6.46 -0.59
C TYR A 100 7.89 -6.22 0.90
N PRO A 101 8.81 -5.31 1.26
CA PRO A 101 9.13 -5.04 2.64
C PRO A 101 8.00 -4.25 3.31
N THR A 102 7.92 -4.39 4.64
CA THR A 102 7.09 -3.54 5.49
C THR A 102 7.90 -2.93 6.62
N TYR A 103 7.76 -1.63 6.81
CA TYR A 103 8.48 -0.84 7.81
C TYR A 103 7.52 -0.30 8.87
N TYR A 104 8.06 0.19 9.98
CA TYR A 104 7.30 0.88 11.02
C TYR A 104 7.70 2.34 11.04
N TRP A 105 6.78 3.26 10.78
CA TRP A 105 7.10 4.69 10.63
C TRP A 105 7.91 5.26 11.80
N LYS A 106 7.42 5.06 13.03
CA LYS A 106 8.05 5.64 14.24
C LYS A 106 9.33 4.90 14.65
N VAL A 107 9.32 3.58 14.60
CA VAL A 107 10.45 2.74 15.05
C VAL A 107 11.60 2.75 14.06
N SER A 108 11.30 2.87 12.76
CA SER A 108 12.29 2.78 11.68
C SER A 108 12.75 4.16 11.21
N MET A 109 12.57 5.22 12.02
CA MET A 109 12.95 6.60 11.68
C MET A 109 12.43 7.03 10.29
N GLY A 110 11.15 6.78 10.00
CA GLY A 110 10.56 6.99 8.66
C GLY A 110 10.76 8.39 8.10
N TYR A 111 10.84 9.42 8.97
CA TYR A 111 11.18 10.78 8.56
C TYR A 111 12.55 10.88 7.86
N HIS A 112 13.52 10.05 8.26
CA HIS A 112 14.87 10.03 7.71
C HIS A 112 15.03 9.05 6.53
N TYR A 113 14.35 7.89 6.58
CA TYR A 113 14.62 6.79 5.63
C TYR A 113 13.55 6.56 4.56
N LEU A 114 12.44 7.30 4.56
CA LEU A 114 11.37 7.10 3.58
C LEU A 114 11.91 7.18 2.13
N GLY A 115 12.76 8.17 1.83
CA GLY A 115 13.35 8.32 0.50
C GLY A 115 14.17 7.09 0.09
N GLN A 116 14.99 6.56 0.99
CA GLN A 116 15.77 5.36 0.75
C GLN A 116 14.87 4.13 0.50
N TRP A 117 13.82 3.92 1.29
CA TRP A 117 12.93 2.77 1.09
C TRP A 117 12.20 2.83 -0.26
N ILE A 118 11.78 4.02 -0.67
CA ILE A 118 11.17 4.24 -1.99
C ILE A 118 12.18 3.93 -3.09
N GLU A 119 13.40 4.44 -2.98
CA GLU A 119 14.47 4.21 -3.95
C GLU A 119 14.79 2.70 -4.07
N GLU A 120 14.96 2.00 -2.95
CA GLU A 120 15.19 0.56 -2.98
C GLU A 120 14.00 -0.21 -3.56
N ALA A 121 12.76 0.24 -3.35
CA ALA A 121 11.58 -0.37 -3.95
C ALA A 121 11.53 -0.15 -5.47
N ALA A 122 11.93 1.03 -5.95
CA ALA A 122 12.06 1.33 -7.38
C ALA A 122 13.13 0.44 -8.04
N GLN A 123 14.32 0.35 -7.42
CA GLN A 123 15.42 -0.47 -7.90
C GLN A 123 15.06 -1.96 -7.97
N ARG A 124 14.39 -2.51 -6.95
CA ARG A 124 13.89 -3.90 -6.97
C ARG A 124 12.88 -4.16 -8.10
N ALA A 125 12.15 -3.12 -8.53
CA ALA A 125 11.21 -3.17 -9.64
C ALA A 125 11.85 -2.85 -11.01
N GLY A 126 13.15 -2.55 -11.07
CA GLY A 126 13.85 -2.19 -12.29
C GLY A 126 13.41 -0.85 -12.89
N ARG A 127 13.07 0.12 -12.02
CA ARG A 127 12.64 1.47 -12.40
C ARG A 127 13.73 2.51 -12.23
#